data_AF-A0A952JNR5-F1
#
_entry.id   AF-A0A952JNR5-F1
#
_cell.length_a   1.000
_cell.length_b   1.000
_cell.length_c   1.000
_cell.angle_alpha   90.00
_cell.angle_beta   90.00
_cell.angle_gamma   90.00
#
_symmetry.space_group_name_H-M   'P 1'
#
loop_
_entity.id
_entity.type
_entity.pdbx_description
1 polymer ?
#
loop_
_entity_poly.entity_id
_entity_poly.type
_entity_poly.pdbx_seq_one_letter_code
_entity_poly.pdbx_strand_id
1 'polypeptide(L)'
;MNEMDIVRDGSKIISKIFDDFGVAEITDLHLLDKFLNRLLADTKGLVIFDFMDAGNWDCFGSFSIDYDNEFLFFNWHHYTGTNDINSFVTETQYKPSISTLMLHFKELKIVKLKNFPFITLRGYALKEKDTLKYFKTIDPNAKYLKEDRANFYNLFQIDRGNYIEDCYSHDTPIYSILIIPKDTASHTGLSMKILFLYNYDNCKRRIQKVDKSILTQDLDEDELCEKANSIRRIFEFVLKIECCYHRQLNYEILFCDEIDSRDFIFKDSYSDIVLGDLVNILKKIKTDDEKQTLNKIIRLSNELSHDSGKKVTKEKVQDLLLTMVNYTAALTQLVKI
;
A
#
# COMPACT_ATOMS: atom_id res chain seq x y z
N MET A 1 16.26 36.40 7.56
CA MET A 1 15.64 35.29 6.81
C MET A 1 14.40 34.92 7.60
N ASN A 2 13.19 35.15 7.08
CA ASN A 2 11.97 34.85 7.83
C ASN A 2 11.96 33.35 8.16
N GLU A 3 11.66 33.02 9.41
CA GLU A 3 11.47 31.64 9.86
C GLU A 3 10.32 31.03 9.05
N MET A 4 10.55 29.88 8.43
CA MET A 4 9.53 29.20 7.63
C MET A 4 8.45 28.63 8.56
N ASP A 5 7.18 28.82 8.22
CA ASP A 5 6.06 28.25 8.96
C ASP A 5 5.82 26.82 8.47
N ILE A 6 5.94 25.83 9.34
CA ILE A 6 5.88 24.41 8.93
C ILE A 6 4.51 24.05 8.30
N VAL A 7 3.44 24.68 8.77
CA VAL A 7 2.09 24.42 8.29
C VAL A 7 1.84 25.12 6.95
N ARG A 8 2.39 26.33 6.74
CA ARG A 8 2.15 27.13 5.52
C ARG A 8 3.22 26.97 4.43
N ASP A 9 4.42 26.55 4.81
CA ASP A 9 5.57 26.36 3.92
C ASP A 9 6.03 24.90 3.86
N GLY A 10 5.21 23.95 4.34
CA GLY A 10 5.55 22.52 4.43
C GLY A 10 6.08 21.94 3.11
N SER A 11 5.49 22.28 1.97
CA SER A 11 5.94 21.82 0.65
C SER A 11 7.34 22.30 0.31
N LYS A 12 7.70 23.53 0.69
CA LYS A 12 9.04 24.07 0.48
C LYS A 12 10.06 23.38 1.39
N ILE A 13 9.69 23.13 2.65
CA ILE A 13 10.53 22.41 3.62
C ILE A 13 10.82 21.00 3.10
N ILE A 14 9.78 20.23 2.77
CA ILE A 14 9.92 18.87 2.26
C ILE A 14 10.71 18.84 0.94
N SER A 15 10.43 19.77 0.01
CA SER A 15 11.17 19.83 -1.26
C SER A 15 12.67 20.09 -1.04
N LYS A 16 13.02 20.95 -0.08
CA LYS A 16 14.42 21.18 0.29
C LYS A 16 15.08 19.91 0.82
N ILE A 17 14.39 19.15 1.70
CA ILE A 17 14.90 17.85 2.17
C ILE A 17 15.14 16.92 0.99
N PHE A 18 14.21 16.87 0.03
CA PHE A 18 14.37 16.03 -1.15
C PHE A 18 15.53 16.46 -2.05
N ASP A 19 15.82 17.76 -2.14
CA ASP A 19 16.96 18.29 -2.89
C ASP A 19 18.28 17.98 -2.20
N ASP A 20 18.35 18.12 -0.89
CA ASP A 20 19.55 17.83 -0.09
C ASP A 20 19.94 16.34 -0.16
N PHE A 21 18.96 15.43 -0.19
CA PHE A 21 19.21 13.99 -0.33
C PHE A 21 19.52 13.57 -1.77
N GLY A 22 19.02 14.30 -2.78
CA GLY A 22 19.36 14.06 -4.19
C GLY A 22 18.93 12.71 -4.78
N VAL A 23 18.03 11.97 -4.13
CA VAL A 23 17.55 10.65 -4.57
C VAL A 23 16.04 10.64 -4.81
N ALA A 24 15.58 9.81 -5.75
CA ALA A 24 14.16 9.58 -6.02
C ALA A 24 13.60 8.35 -5.28
N GLU A 25 14.49 7.51 -4.74
CA GLU A 25 14.18 6.23 -4.11
C GLU A 25 15.19 5.92 -3.02
N ILE A 26 14.70 5.39 -1.90
CA ILE A 26 15.49 4.88 -0.79
C ILE A 26 15.08 3.44 -0.56
N THR A 27 16.03 2.51 -0.67
CA THR A 27 15.86 1.07 -0.35
C THR A 27 16.74 0.63 0.81
N ASP A 28 17.72 1.44 1.20
CA ASP A 28 18.65 1.16 2.29
C ASP A 28 18.12 1.70 3.62
N LEU A 29 18.10 0.86 4.67
CA LEU A 29 17.54 1.22 5.98
C LEU A 29 18.34 2.32 6.68
N HIS A 30 19.66 2.38 6.52
CA HIS A 30 20.47 3.43 7.15
C HIS A 30 20.29 4.79 6.48
N LEU A 31 20.11 4.81 5.15
CA LEU A 31 19.74 6.03 4.43
C LEU A 31 18.31 6.47 4.78
N LEU A 32 17.39 5.51 4.92
CA LEU A 32 16.04 5.77 5.39
C LEU A 32 16.03 6.40 6.78
N ASP A 33 16.80 5.84 7.72
CA ASP A 33 16.93 6.36 9.09
C ASP A 33 17.37 7.83 9.09
N LYS A 34 18.42 8.16 8.31
CA LYS A 34 18.87 9.55 8.13
C LYS A 34 17.79 10.44 7.54
N PHE A 35 17.07 9.94 6.54
CA PHE A 35 16.00 10.68 5.87
C PHE A 35 14.82 10.97 6.82
N LEU A 36 14.34 9.97 7.55
CA LEU A 36 13.23 10.11 8.49
C LEU A 36 13.59 10.98 9.69
N ASN A 37 14.82 10.89 10.21
CA ASN A 37 15.31 11.82 11.23
C ASN A 37 15.32 13.26 10.73
N ARG A 38 15.77 13.50 9.49
CA ARG A 38 15.75 14.84 8.89
C ARG A 38 14.33 15.34 8.69
N LEU A 39 13.45 14.49 8.17
CA LEU A 39 12.03 14.81 7.99
C LEU A 39 11.38 15.20 9.31
N LEU A 40 11.58 14.40 10.36
CA LEU A 40 11.02 14.66 11.68
C LEU A 40 11.57 15.96 12.30
N ALA A 41 12.86 16.23 12.17
CA ALA A 41 13.49 17.43 12.71
C ALA A 41 13.01 18.72 12.00
N ASP A 42 12.99 18.74 10.67
CA ASP A 42 12.65 19.92 9.89
C ASP A 42 11.13 20.21 9.89
N THR A 43 10.30 19.17 10.01
CA THR A 43 8.84 19.31 10.07
C THR A 43 8.28 19.28 11.49
N LYS A 44 9.11 19.01 12.51
CA LYS A 44 8.64 18.77 13.88
C LYS A 44 7.50 17.74 13.96
N GLY A 45 7.46 16.78 13.01
CA GLY A 45 6.40 15.78 12.90
C GLY A 45 5.11 16.26 12.22
N LEU A 46 5.00 17.54 11.84
CA LEU A 46 3.81 18.13 11.20
C LEU A 46 3.73 17.76 9.72
N VAL A 47 3.47 16.49 9.45
CA VAL A 47 3.17 15.92 8.12
C VAL A 47 1.91 15.06 8.23
N ILE A 48 1.22 14.85 7.12
CA ILE A 48 0.04 13.98 7.05
C ILE A 48 0.47 12.64 6.48
N PHE A 49 0.05 11.54 7.11
CA PHE A 49 0.11 10.20 6.56
C PHE A 49 -1.32 9.81 6.16
N ASP A 50 -1.59 9.76 4.87
CA ASP A 50 -2.85 9.24 4.34
C ASP A 50 -2.67 7.78 3.94
N PHE A 51 -3.64 6.96 4.31
CA PHE A 51 -3.67 5.54 4.00
C PHE A 51 -4.66 5.24 2.88
N MET A 52 -4.33 4.27 2.04
CA MET A 52 -5.15 3.89 0.88
C MET A 52 -6.47 3.23 1.27
N ASP A 53 -6.50 2.48 2.37
CA ASP A 53 -7.63 1.65 2.80
C ASP A 53 -8.07 1.91 4.26
N ALA A 54 -7.58 3.00 4.85
CA ALA A 54 -7.81 3.42 6.23
C ALA A 54 -8.05 4.94 6.32
N GLY A 55 -8.04 5.49 7.54
CA GLY A 55 -8.12 6.93 7.79
C GLY A 55 -6.80 7.65 7.46
N ASN A 56 -6.46 8.64 8.28
CA ASN A 56 -5.23 9.41 8.15
C ASN A 56 -4.62 9.68 9.52
N TRP A 57 -3.32 9.95 9.54
CA TRP A 57 -2.63 10.49 10.70
C TRP A 57 -2.15 11.90 10.41
N ASP A 58 -2.47 12.81 11.32
CA ASP A 58 -2.10 14.22 11.20
C ASP A 58 -0.72 14.55 11.78
N CYS A 59 0.02 13.55 12.25
CA CYS A 59 1.33 13.71 12.88
C CYS A 59 2.20 12.48 12.64
N PHE A 60 3.48 12.74 12.44
CA PHE A 60 4.55 11.78 12.58
C PHE A 60 5.27 12.02 13.92
N GLY A 61 4.96 11.21 14.94
CA GLY A 61 5.52 11.41 16.27
C GLY A 61 6.97 10.98 16.37
N SER A 62 7.22 9.71 16.09
CA SER A 62 8.57 9.12 16.08
C SER A 62 8.59 7.86 15.23
N PHE A 63 9.78 7.33 14.96
CA PHE A 63 9.95 6.04 14.30
C PHE A 63 11.05 5.23 14.97
N SER A 64 11.05 3.92 14.70
CA SER A 64 12.15 3.03 15.05
C SER A 64 12.36 1.98 13.95
N ILE A 65 13.58 1.48 13.84
CA ILE A 65 13.94 0.43 12.89
C ILE A 65 14.51 -0.75 13.66
N ASP A 66 13.93 -1.92 13.45
CA ASP A 66 14.53 -3.21 13.79
C ASP A 66 15.36 -3.65 12.57
N TYR A 67 16.66 -3.43 12.65
CA TYR A 67 17.59 -3.71 11.54
C TYR A 67 17.75 -5.22 11.26
N ASP A 68 17.57 -6.06 12.27
CA ASP A 68 17.75 -7.52 12.13
C ASP A 68 16.57 -8.15 11.37
N ASN A 69 15.36 -7.63 11.61
CA ASN A 69 14.14 -8.11 10.95
C ASN A 69 13.70 -7.20 9.78
N GLU A 70 14.42 -6.12 9.53
CA GLU A 70 14.10 -5.11 8.51
C GLU A 70 12.70 -4.47 8.69
N PHE A 71 12.27 -4.33 9.95
CA PHE A 71 10.97 -3.75 10.30
C PHE A 71 11.09 -2.27 10.64
N LEU A 72 10.25 -1.46 9.99
CA LEU A 72 10.09 -0.04 10.23
C LEU A 72 8.79 0.18 10.99
N PHE A 73 8.88 0.91 12.10
CA PHE A 73 7.76 1.30 12.93
C PHE A 73 7.58 2.82 12.88
N PHE A 74 6.37 3.28 12.58
CA PHE A 74 5.96 4.66 12.76
C PHE A 74 5.01 4.75 13.95
N ASN A 75 5.26 5.69 14.85
CA ASN A 75 4.40 5.94 16.00
C ASN A 75 3.57 7.18 15.72
N TRP A 76 2.25 7.03 15.86
CA TRP A 76 1.36 8.17 15.88
C TRP A 76 1.36 8.81 17.27
N HIS A 77 1.39 10.13 17.33
CA HIS A 77 1.40 10.89 18.58
C HIS A 77 0.48 12.10 18.52
N HIS A 78 -0.27 12.34 19.60
CA HIS A 78 -1.17 13.48 19.73
C HIS A 78 -0.40 14.73 20.21
N TYR A 79 -0.69 15.91 19.68
CA TYR A 79 0.07 17.14 19.95
C TYR A 79 -0.19 17.73 21.33
N THR A 80 0.50 17.22 22.35
CA THR A 80 0.80 17.95 23.59
C THR A 80 2.19 17.56 24.08
N GLY A 81 3.13 18.52 24.15
CA GLY A 81 4.39 18.34 24.89
C GLY A 81 5.61 17.93 24.04
N THR A 82 5.82 16.63 23.86
CA THR A 82 7.09 16.05 23.39
C THR A 82 6.91 14.93 22.35
N ASN A 83 7.91 14.72 21.49
CA ASN A 83 7.95 13.61 20.51
C ASN A 83 8.53 12.33 21.12
N ASP A 84 8.24 12.07 22.40
CA ASP A 84 8.75 10.92 23.12
C ASP A 84 7.60 10.14 23.78
N ILE A 85 7.53 8.86 23.45
CA ILE A 85 6.51 7.94 23.94
C ILE A 85 6.55 7.83 25.47
N ASN A 86 7.74 7.84 26.06
CA ASN A 86 7.88 7.69 27.51
C ASN A 86 7.33 8.91 28.23
N SER A 87 7.64 10.10 27.72
CA SER A 87 7.11 11.37 28.22
C SER A 87 5.57 11.37 28.21
N PHE A 88 4.93 10.99 27.10
CA PHE A 88 3.47 10.85 27.03
C PHE A 88 2.92 9.86 28.05
N VAL A 89 3.52 8.67 28.16
CA VAL A 89 3.10 7.65 29.13
C VAL A 89 3.19 8.17 30.56
N THR A 90 4.25 8.90 30.91
CA THR A 90 4.43 9.45 32.26
C THR A 90 3.44 10.56 32.62
N GLU A 91 2.90 11.29 31.64
CA GLU A 91 1.92 12.35 31.85
C GLU A 91 0.50 11.83 32.07
N THR A 92 0.24 10.56 31.72
CA THR A 92 -1.11 9.95 31.80
C THR A 92 -1.36 9.23 33.13
N GLN A 93 -2.55 9.43 33.71
CA GLN A 93 -2.97 8.76 34.96
C GLN A 93 -3.40 7.30 34.77
N TYR A 94 -3.55 6.84 33.53
CA TYR A 94 -3.96 5.49 33.14
C TYR A 94 -2.98 4.96 32.11
N LYS A 95 -2.88 3.63 32.00
CA LYS A 95 -2.10 2.97 30.94
C LYS A 95 -2.64 3.40 29.57
N PRO A 96 -1.93 4.21 28.78
CA PRO A 96 -2.46 4.73 27.53
C PRO A 96 -2.44 3.66 26.43
N SER A 97 -3.26 3.84 25.40
CA SER A 97 -3.09 3.10 24.13
C SER A 97 -2.39 3.98 23.10
N ILE A 98 -1.50 3.38 22.31
CA ILE A 98 -0.67 4.06 21.31
C ILE A 98 -0.78 3.33 20.00
N SER A 99 -1.04 4.07 18.92
CA SER A 99 -1.15 3.51 17.58
C SER A 99 0.18 3.53 16.85
N THR A 100 0.57 2.40 16.29
CA THR A 100 1.81 2.26 15.53
C THR A 100 1.56 1.59 14.19
N LEU A 101 2.40 1.88 13.20
CA LEU A 101 2.34 1.28 11.87
C LEU A 101 3.65 0.53 11.67
N MET A 102 3.55 -0.77 11.45
CA MET A 102 4.67 -1.63 11.16
C MET A 102 4.72 -1.95 9.66
N LEU A 103 5.90 -1.84 9.05
CA LEU A 103 6.18 -2.30 7.69
C LEU A 103 7.45 -3.15 7.67
N HIS A 104 7.41 -4.29 6.98
CA HIS A 104 8.65 -4.89 6.48
C HIS A 104 9.14 -4.06 5.31
N PHE A 105 10.11 -3.19 5.56
CA PHE A 105 10.46 -2.12 4.64
C PHE A 105 11.04 -2.68 3.34
N LYS A 106 10.56 -2.14 2.21
CA LYS A 106 11.13 -2.44 0.90
C LYS A 106 11.71 -1.19 0.26
N GLU A 107 10.90 -0.14 0.17
CA GLU A 107 11.35 1.12 -0.42
C GLU A 107 10.45 2.30 -0.05
N LEU A 108 11.07 3.47 -0.13
CA LEU A 108 10.46 4.79 -0.06
C LEU A 108 10.68 5.48 -1.40
N LYS A 109 9.63 6.04 -1.99
CA LYS A 109 9.70 6.85 -3.23
C LYS A 109 9.44 8.31 -2.91
N ILE A 110 10.29 9.15 -3.46
CA ILE A 110 10.21 10.62 -3.36
C ILE A 110 9.68 11.15 -4.68
N VAL A 111 8.53 11.83 -4.64
CA VAL A 111 7.92 12.41 -5.83
C VAL A 111 7.91 13.93 -5.72
N LYS A 112 8.77 14.56 -6.53
CA LYS A 112 8.92 16.01 -6.63
C LYS A 112 7.89 16.57 -7.60
N LEU A 113 6.78 17.08 -7.07
CA LEU A 113 5.85 17.92 -7.84
C LEU A 113 5.92 19.35 -7.30
N LYS A 114 5.81 20.33 -8.20
CA LYS A 114 5.98 21.76 -7.89
C LYS A 114 5.14 22.24 -6.69
N ASN A 115 3.91 21.73 -6.56
CA ASN A 115 2.94 22.18 -5.56
C ASN A 115 2.41 21.04 -4.67
N PHE A 116 2.90 19.81 -4.86
CA PHE A 116 2.42 18.64 -4.12
C PHE A 116 3.55 17.61 -3.98
N PRO A 117 4.68 17.96 -3.35
CA PRO A 117 5.73 17.00 -3.08
C PRO A 117 5.20 15.95 -2.11
N PHE A 118 5.43 14.67 -2.42
CA PHE A 118 4.97 13.60 -1.54
C PHE A 118 5.99 12.47 -1.46
N ILE A 119 5.85 11.70 -0.40
CA ILE A 119 6.55 10.43 -0.21
C ILE A 119 5.52 9.32 -0.28
N THR A 120 5.89 8.18 -0.84
CA THR A 120 5.10 6.96 -0.69
C THR A 120 5.97 5.77 -0.32
N LEU A 121 5.43 4.90 0.53
CA LEU A 121 6.13 3.77 1.11
C LEU A 121 5.56 2.47 0.56
N ARG A 122 6.44 1.49 0.39
CA ARG A 122 6.07 0.11 0.06
C ARG A 122 6.82 -0.85 0.97
N GLY A 123 6.09 -1.82 1.50
CA GLY A 123 6.67 -2.94 2.24
C GLY A 123 6.80 -4.21 1.40
N TYR A 124 7.28 -5.27 2.02
CA TYR A 124 7.03 -6.64 1.58
C TYR A 124 5.69 -7.13 2.15
N ALA A 125 5.14 -8.18 1.54
CA ALA A 125 4.00 -8.87 2.13
C ALA A 125 4.43 -9.53 3.45
N LEU A 126 3.62 -9.40 4.49
CA LEU A 126 3.84 -10.03 5.79
C LEU A 126 2.64 -10.91 6.12
N LYS A 127 2.86 -12.17 6.50
CA LYS A 127 1.75 -13.02 6.94
C LYS A 127 1.45 -12.75 8.40
N GLU A 128 0.17 -12.73 8.75
CA GLU A 128 -0.32 -12.53 10.13
C GLU A 128 0.40 -13.41 11.16
N LYS A 129 0.68 -14.67 10.81
CA LYS A 129 1.36 -15.64 11.68
C LYS A 129 2.81 -15.24 12.00
N ASP A 130 3.50 -14.63 11.05
CA ASP A 130 4.91 -14.28 11.17
C ASP A 130 5.04 -12.99 11.98
N THR A 131 4.15 -12.02 11.74
CA THR A 131 4.00 -10.82 12.58
C THR A 131 3.61 -11.16 14.02
N LEU A 132 2.65 -12.08 14.23
CA LEU A 132 2.27 -12.52 15.58
C LEU A 132 3.44 -13.19 16.30
N LYS A 133 4.22 -14.02 15.58
CA LYS A 133 5.41 -14.66 16.13
C LYS A 133 6.44 -13.63 16.58
N TYR A 134 6.66 -12.58 15.78
CA TYR A 134 7.53 -11.46 16.15
C TYR A 134 7.04 -10.78 17.43
N PHE A 135 5.78 -10.36 17.49
CA PHE A 135 5.24 -9.67 18.69
C PHE A 135 5.23 -10.56 19.93
N LYS A 136 5.11 -11.88 19.79
CA LYS A 136 5.23 -12.82 20.92
C LYS A 136 6.61 -12.88 21.57
N THR A 137 7.66 -12.39 20.89
CA THR A 137 8.98 -12.23 21.50
C THR A 137 9.06 -11.01 22.43
N ILE A 138 8.14 -10.06 22.25
CA ILE A 138 8.03 -8.82 23.03
C ILE A 138 7.00 -9.01 24.15
N ASP A 139 5.81 -9.48 23.80
CA ASP A 139 4.70 -9.78 24.71
C ASP A 139 4.16 -11.19 24.41
N PRO A 140 4.38 -12.19 25.29
CA PRO A 140 3.85 -13.54 25.11
C PRO A 140 2.32 -13.60 24.91
N ASN A 141 1.59 -12.57 25.38
CA ASN A 141 0.14 -12.45 25.27
C ASN A 141 -0.32 -11.60 24.09
N ALA A 142 0.58 -11.19 23.18
CA ALA A 142 0.24 -10.40 22.01
C ALA A 142 -0.91 -11.04 21.21
N LYS A 143 -1.87 -10.21 20.80
CA LYS A 143 -3.11 -10.64 20.16
C LYS A 143 -3.20 -10.14 18.72
N TYR A 144 -3.75 -10.97 17.85
CA TYR A 144 -4.23 -10.57 16.54
C TYR A 144 -5.73 -10.27 16.62
N LEU A 145 -6.13 -9.06 16.29
CA LEU A 145 -7.51 -8.59 16.31
C LEU A 145 -8.16 -8.81 14.94
N LYS A 146 -8.55 -10.06 14.66
CA LYS A 146 -9.05 -10.48 13.34
C LYS A 146 -10.32 -9.76 12.88
N GLU A 147 -11.12 -9.24 13.82
CA GLU A 147 -12.38 -8.55 13.52
C GLU A 147 -12.16 -7.13 12.97
N ASP A 148 -11.01 -6.50 13.28
CA ASP A 148 -10.65 -5.12 12.90
C ASP A 148 -9.72 -5.07 11.68
N ARG A 149 -10.04 -5.85 10.66
CA ARG A 149 -9.22 -5.98 9.45
C ARG A 149 -9.61 -4.98 8.36
N ALA A 150 -8.60 -4.44 7.69
CA ALA A 150 -8.74 -3.81 6.39
C ALA A 150 -8.14 -4.70 5.30
N ASN A 151 -8.00 -4.17 4.08
CA ASN A 151 -7.48 -4.96 2.97
C ASN A 151 -5.96 -5.06 2.99
N PHE A 152 -5.28 -4.07 3.59
CA PHE A 152 -3.83 -3.88 3.49
C PHE A 152 -3.12 -3.76 4.84
N TYR A 153 -3.82 -3.94 5.95
CA TYR A 153 -3.21 -4.06 7.27
C TYR A 153 -3.93 -5.06 8.16
N ASN A 154 -3.17 -5.61 9.11
CA ASN A 154 -3.65 -6.45 10.21
C ASN A 154 -3.41 -5.72 11.53
N LEU A 155 -4.38 -5.74 12.45
CA LEU A 155 -4.26 -5.08 13.75
C LEU A 155 -3.79 -6.06 14.82
N PHE A 156 -2.73 -5.69 15.53
CA PHE A 156 -2.19 -6.42 16.67
C PHE A 156 -2.23 -5.56 17.93
N GLN A 157 -2.47 -6.20 19.07
CA GLN A 157 -2.39 -5.54 20.37
C GLN A 157 -1.24 -6.14 21.18
N ILE A 158 -0.34 -5.28 21.65
CA ILE A 158 0.89 -5.65 22.37
C ILE A 158 0.92 -4.91 23.71
N ASP A 159 1.14 -5.64 24.79
CA ASP A 159 1.41 -5.03 26.09
C ASP A 159 2.89 -4.67 26.22
N ARG A 160 3.20 -3.36 26.29
CA ARG A 160 4.57 -2.83 26.47
C ARG A 160 4.93 -2.57 27.93
N GLY A 161 4.13 -3.08 28.86
CA GLY A 161 4.22 -2.86 30.30
C GLY A 161 3.53 -1.58 30.73
N ASN A 162 4.08 -0.43 30.32
CA ASN A 162 3.62 0.91 30.69
C ASN A 162 2.53 1.49 29.76
N TYR A 163 2.35 0.93 28.56
CA TYR A 163 1.26 1.27 27.63
C TYR A 163 0.79 0.04 26.85
N ILE A 164 -0.36 0.16 26.19
CA ILE A 164 -0.83 -0.79 25.18
C ILE A 164 -0.49 -0.23 23.80
N GLU A 165 0.06 -1.07 22.93
CA GLU A 165 0.32 -0.72 21.54
C GLU A 165 -0.71 -1.40 20.64
N ASP A 166 -1.46 -0.60 19.90
CA ASP A 166 -2.31 -1.03 18.81
C ASP A 166 -1.52 -0.87 17.50
N CYS A 167 -0.89 -1.96 17.06
CA CYS A 167 0.01 -1.99 15.91
C CYS A 167 -0.72 -2.41 14.63
N TYR A 168 -0.83 -1.48 13.69
CA TYR A 168 -1.29 -1.69 12.33
C TYR A 168 -0.12 -2.25 11.50
N SER A 169 -0.06 -3.56 11.32
CA SER A 169 0.95 -4.22 10.49
C SER A 169 0.53 -4.20 9.04
N HIS A 170 1.22 -3.42 8.22
CA HIS A 170 1.02 -3.40 6.78
C HIS A 170 1.44 -4.75 6.18
N ASP A 171 0.52 -5.44 5.51
CA ASP A 171 0.71 -6.82 5.08
C ASP A 171 0.87 -6.99 3.56
N THR A 172 1.06 -5.86 2.85
CA THR A 172 1.04 -5.85 1.39
C THR A 172 2.27 -5.21 0.74
N PRO A 173 2.61 -5.64 -0.49
CA PRO A 173 3.68 -5.05 -1.27
C PRO A 173 3.15 -3.99 -2.28
N ILE A 174 2.24 -3.13 -1.84
CA ILE A 174 1.73 -1.99 -2.63
C ILE A 174 2.14 -0.66 -2.01
N TYR A 175 1.99 0.44 -2.75
CA TYR A 175 2.14 1.79 -2.23
C TYR A 175 0.84 2.24 -1.58
N SER A 176 0.66 1.98 -0.29
CA SER A 176 -0.60 2.23 0.43
C SER A 176 -0.56 3.45 1.35
N ILE A 177 0.61 4.07 1.50
CA ILE A 177 0.83 5.21 2.40
C ILE A 177 1.33 6.39 1.58
N LEU A 178 0.74 7.55 1.80
CA LEU A 178 1.16 8.83 1.24
C LEU A 178 1.54 9.76 2.39
N ILE A 179 2.78 10.26 2.39
CA ILE A 179 3.20 11.30 3.33
C ILE A 179 3.26 12.62 2.58
N ILE A 180 2.45 13.59 3.03
CA ILE A 180 2.30 14.90 2.40
C ILE A 180 2.51 16.03 3.40
N PRO A 181 2.98 17.21 2.94
CA PRO A 181 3.11 18.38 3.80
C PRO A 181 1.74 18.97 4.17
N LYS A 182 1.67 19.63 5.33
CA LYS A 182 0.43 20.21 5.87
C LYS A 182 -0.17 21.32 5.00
N ASP A 183 0.63 22.07 4.26
CA ASP A 183 0.14 23.10 3.32
C ASP A 183 -0.57 22.53 2.09
N THR A 184 -0.42 21.22 1.85
CA THR A 184 -1.11 20.49 0.79
C THR A 184 -2.28 19.65 1.28
N ALA A 185 -2.61 19.77 2.57
CA ALA A 185 -3.74 19.11 3.18
C ALA A 185 -5.00 19.39 2.33
N SER A 186 -5.48 18.33 1.71
CA SER A 186 -6.70 18.34 0.92
C SER A 186 -7.62 17.26 1.48
N HIS A 187 -8.73 16.97 0.79
CA HIS A 187 -9.56 15.84 1.16
C HIS A 187 -8.76 14.53 1.02
N THR A 188 -8.81 13.65 2.02
CA THR A 188 -8.16 12.31 2.02
C THR A 188 -8.45 11.52 0.73
N GLY A 189 -9.61 11.75 0.11
CA GLY A 189 -9.95 11.17 -1.19
C GLY A 189 -8.98 11.51 -2.33
N LEU A 190 -8.36 12.70 -2.33
CA LEU A 190 -7.32 13.05 -3.31
C LEU A 190 -6.06 12.19 -3.11
N SER A 191 -5.59 12.07 -1.87
CA SER A 191 -4.44 11.23 -1.52
C SER A 191 -4.68 9.76 -1.88
N MET A 192 -5.88 9.25 -1.60
CA MET A 192 -6.29 7.92 -2.03
C MET A 192 -6.27 7.77 -3.55
N LYS A 193 -6.84 8.71 -4.32
CA LYS A 193 -6.77 8.71 -5.79
C LYS A 193 -5.32 8.71 -6.30
N ILE A 194 -4.44 9.48 -5.69
CA ILE A 194 -3.01 9.48 -6.03
C ILE A 194 -2.40 8.09 -5.80
N LEU A 195 -2.67 7.45 -4.65
CA LEU A 195 -2.17 6.10 -4.36
C LEU A 195 -2.73 5.06 -5.34
N PHE A 196 -4.03 5.11 -5.67
CA PHE A 196 -4.63 4.24 -6.69
C PHE A 196 -3.92 4.40 -8.05
N LEU A 197 -3.80 5.63 -8.55
CA LEU A 197 -3.15 5.93 -9.83
C LEU A 197 -1.67 5.52 -9.83
N TYR A 198 -0.95 5.78 -8.73
CA TYR A 198 0.46 5.44 -8.60
C TYR A 198 0.69 3.92 -8.66
N ASN A 199 -0.18 3.13 -8.01
CA ASN A 199 -0.11 1.68 -8.09
C ASN A 199 -0.52 1.13 -9.47
N TYR A 200 -1.53 1.71 -10.14
CA TYR A 200 -1.87 1.32 -11.51
C TYR A 200 -0.75 1.62 -12.50
N ASP A 201 -0.09 2.78 -12.37
CA ASP A 201 1.11 3.11 -13.15
C ASP A 201 2.26 2.12 -12.87
N ASN A 202 2.48 1.76 -11.60
CA ASN A 202 3.46 0.73 -11.25
C ASN A 202 3.16 -0.61 -11.93
N CYS A 203 1.89 -1.04 -11.91
CA CYS A 203 1.45 -2.27 -12.58
C CYS A 203 1.65 -2.18 -14.09
N LYS A 204 1.31 -1.06 -14.72
CA LYS A 204 1.54 -0.81 -16.14
C LYS A 204 3.03 -0.91 -16.50
N ARG A 205 3.93 -0.29 -15.71
CA ARG A 205 5.38 -0.39 -15.90
C ARG A 205 5.88 -1.84 -15.78
N ARG A 206 5.34 -2.61 -14.84
CA ARG A 206 5.66 -4.05 -14.70
C ARG A 206 5.19 -4.85 -15.91
N ILE A 207 3.97 -4.61 -16.40
CA ILE A 207 3.44 -5.25 -17.61
C ILE A 207 4.29 -4.90 -18.84
N GLN A 208 4.69 -3.65 -19.02
CA GLN A 208 5.55 -3.22 -20.13
C GLN A 208 6.91 -3.93 -20.13
N LYS A 209 7.48 -4.22 -18.96
CA LYS A 209 8.71 -5.03 -18.87
C LYS A 209 8.48 -6.45 -19.35
N VAL A 210 7.35 -7.07 -19.00
CA VAL A 210 6.99 -8.41 -19.48
C VAL A 210 6.74 -8.39 -20.99
N ASP A 211 6.00 -7.42 -21.49
CA ASP A 211 5.74 -7.24 -22.93
C ASP A 211 7.04 -7.14 -23.73
N LYS A 212 7.96 -6.26 -23.29
CA LYS A 212 9.28 -6.11 -23.92
C LYS A 212 10.06 -7.44 -23.92
N SER A 213 10.01 -8.21 -22.83
CA SER A 213 10.68 -9.51 -22.78
C SER A 213 10.11 -10.50 -23.79
N ILE A 214 8.77 -10.56 -23.93
CA ILE A 214 8.09 -11.42 -24.89
C ILE A 214 8.42 -11.01 -26.33
N LEU A 215 8.52 -9.72 -26.62
CA LEU A 215 8.77 -9.22 -27.97
C LEU A 215 10.22 -9.44 -28.43
N THR A 216 11.18 -9.36 -27.52
CA THR A 216 12.62 -9.32 -27.86
C THR A 216 13.33 -10.66 -27.74
N GLN A 217 12.74 -11.63 -27.06
CA GLN A 217 13.33 -12.94 -26.82
C GLN A 217 12.60 -14.02 -27.63
N ASP A 218 13.37 -15.02 -28.07
CA ASP A 218 12.81 -16.28 -28.56
C ASP A 218 12.61 -17.16 -27.32
N LEU A 219 11.35 -17.30 -26.90
CA LEU A 219 10.98 -17.92 -25.63
C LEU A 219 10.44 -19.32 -25.88
N ASP A 220 10.86 -20.27 -25.07
CA ASP A 220 10.25 -21.61 -25.05
C ASP A 220 8.90 -21.62 -24.30
N GLU A 221 8.27 -22.79 -24.26
CA GLU A 221 6.95 -22.96 -23.64
C GLU A 221 6.95 -22.68 -22.12
N ASP A 222 7.99 -23.09 -21.41
CA ASP A 222 8.12 -22.91 -19.97
C ASP A 222 8.33 -21.42 -19.66
N GLU A 223 9.19 -20.75 -20.42
CA GLU A 223 9.43 -19.31 -20.29
C GLU A 223 8.16 -18.50 -20.61
N LEU A 224 7.36 -18.91 -21.60
CA LEU A 224 6.06 -18.30 -21.88
C LEU A 224 5.08 -18.49 -20.72
N CYS A 225 5.03 -19.67 -20.10
CA CYS A 225 4.24 -19.93 -18.90
C CYS A 225 4.67 -19.01 -17.74
N GLU A 226 5.97 -18.82 -17.53
CA GLU A 226 6.50 -17.90 -16.52
C GLU A 226 6.09 -16.45 -16.76
N LYS A 227 6.10 -16.00 -18.03
CA LYS A 227 5.61 -14.67 -18.38
C LYS A 227 4.11 -14.55 -18.11
N ALA A 228 3.31 -15.54 -18.50
CA ALA A 228 1.88 -15.56 -18.24
C ALA A 228 1.56 -15.54 -16.73
N ASN A 229 2.29 -16.30 -15.91
CA ASN A 229 2.17 -16.27 -14.46
C ASN A 229 2.55 -14.92 -13.86
N SER A 230 3.56 -14.26 -14.43
CA SER A 230 3.93 -12.91 -14.02
C SER A 230 2.85 -11.88 -14.37
N ILE A 231 2.25 -12.00 -15.56
CA ILE A 231 1.09 -11.20 -15.99
C ILE A 231 -0.07 -11.43 -15.02
N ARG A 232 -0.48 -12.68 -14.77
CA ARG A 232 -1.53 -13.03 -13.80
C ARG A 232 -1.31 -12.42 -12.42
N ARG A 233 -0.11 -12.56 -11.85
CA ARG A 233 0.23 -11.97 -10.54
C ARG A 233 0.11 -10.44 -10.53
N ILE A 234 0.49 -9.77 -11.62
CA ILE A 234 0.27 -8.32 -11.73
C ILE A 234 -1.23 -7.99 -11.80
N PHE A 235 -2.04 -8.83 -12.45
CA PHE A 235 -3.48 -8.60 -12.50
C PHE A 235 -4.14 -8.76 -11.14
N GLU A 236 -3.77 -9.78 -10.38
CA GLU A 236 -4.27 -9.97 -9.02
C GLU A 236 -3.99 -8.74 -8.16
N PHE A 237 -2.83 -8.10 -8.33
CA PHE A 237 -2.54 -6.79 -7.71
C PHE A 237 -3.51 -5.71 -8.18
N VAL A 238 -3.73 -5.57 -9.49
CA VAL A 238 -4.66 -4.58 -10.06
C VAL A 238 -6.07 -4.76 -9.48
N LEU A 239 -6.57 -5.99 -9.38
CA LEU A 239 -7.89 -6.27 -8.83
C LEU A 239 -7.98 -6.01 -7.32
N LYS A 240 -6.92 -6.29 -6.55
CA LYS A 240 -6.88 -5.93 -5.11
C LYS A 240 -6.98 -4.42 -4.90
N ILE A 241 -6.28 -3.66 -5.73
CA ILE A 241 -6.35 -2.18 -5.75
C ILE A 241 -7.77 -1.73 -6.11
N GLU A 242 -8.38 -2.35 -7.12
CA GLU A 242 -9.75 -2.06 -7.55
C GLU A 242 -10.80 -2.36 -6.45
N CYS A 243 -10.70 -3.50 -5.77
CA CYS A 243 -11.58 -3.81 -4.63
C CYS A 243 -11.50 -2.73 -3.55
N CYS A 244 -10.29 -2.26 -3.23
CA CYS A 244 -10.09 -1.17 -2.30
C CYS A 244 -10.71 0.14 -2.81
N TYR A 245 -10.54 0.47 -4.10
CA TYR A 245 -11.15 1.65 -4.71
C TYR A 245 -12.68 1.66 -4.53
N HIS A 246 -13.33 0.53 -4.84
CA HIS A 246 -14.78 0.43 -4.70
C HIS A 246 -15.25 0.54 -3.26
N ARG A 247 -14.49 -0.01 -2.30
CA ARG A 247 -14.77 0.14 -0.87
C ARG A 247 -14.66 1.58 -0.39
N GLN A 248 -13.69 2.36 -0.89
CA GLN A 248 -13.32 3.64 -0.30
C GLN A 248 -13.89 4.86 -1.04
N LEU A 249 -13.99 4.81 -2.37
CA LEU A 249 -14.25 5.99 -3.20
C LEU A 249 -15.41 5.84 -4.19
N ASN A 250 -15.94 4.63 -4.38
CA ASN A 250 -17.10 4.47 -5.25
C ASN A 250 -18.39 4.82 -4.49
N TYR A 251 -18.81 6.08 -4.64
CA TYR A 251 -20.02 6.61 -3.99
C TYR A 251 -21.29 5.87 -4.39
N GLU A 252 -21.40 5.37 -5.62
CA GLU A 252 -22.58 4.61 -6.06
C GLU A 252 -22.75 3.35 -5.22
N ILE A 253 -21.65 2.69 -4.85
CA ILE A 253 -21.65 1.51 -3.98
C ILE A 253 -21.83 1.90 -2.51
N LEU A 254 -21.15 2.95 -2.05
CA LEU A 254 -21.22 3.39 -0.65
C LEU A 254 -22.63 3.77 -0.19
N PHE A 255 -23.51 4.13 -1.12
CA PHE A 255 -24.90 4.48 -0.86
C PHE A 255 -25.90 3.54 -1.53
N CYS A 256 -25.47 2.35 -1.96
CA CYS A 256 -26.34 1.32 -2.53
C CYS A 256 -26.89 0.40 -1.43
N ASP A 257 -28.21 0.26 -1.35
CA ASP A 257 -28.85 -0.65 -0.38
C ASP A 257 -28.63 -2.14 -0.72
N GLU A 258 -28.33 -2.46 -1.98
CA GLU A 258 -28.17 -3.84 -2.46
C GLU A 258 -26.73 -4.37 -2.32
N ILE A 259 -25.74 -3.48 -2.19
CA ILE A 259 -24.32 -3.82 -2.18
C ILE A 259 -23.65 -3.22 -0.96
N ASP A 260 -23.23 -4.09 -0.04
CA ASP A 260 -22.50 -3.68 1.15
C ASP A 260 -21.02 -3.43 0.79
N SER A 261 -20.48 -2.25 1.08
CA SER A 261 -19.05 -1.94 0.91
C SER A 261 -18.11 -2.93 1.64
N ARG A 262 -18.60 -3.62 2.68
CA ARG A 262 -17.87 -4.69 3.39
C ARG A 262 -17.66 -5.94 2.54
N ASP A 263 -18.42 -6.12 1.47
CA ASP A 263 -18.23 -7.22 0.51
C ASP A 263 -16.87 -7.15 -0.22
N PHE A 264 -16.24 -5.99 -0.20
CA PHE A 264 -14.93 -5.74 -0.82
C PHE A 264 -13.76 -5.95 0.16
N ILE A 265 -14.02 -6.45 1.37
CA ILE A 265 -12.98 -6.82 2.34
C ILE A 265 -12.52 -8.26 2.10
N PHE A 266 -11.21 -8.48 1.92
CA PHE A 266 -10.64 -9.80 1.56
C PHE A 266 -10.76 -10.85 2.64
N LYS A 267 -11.56 -11.91 2.45
CA LYS A 267 -11.78 -12.99 3.44
C LYS A 267 -10.49 -13.64 3.97
N ASP A 268 -9.47 -13.75 3.15
CA ASP A 268 -8.16 -14.30 3.50
C ASP A 268 -7.08 -13.22 3.50
N SER A 269 -5.89 -13.57 4.00
CA SER A 269 -4.75 -12.67 4.00
C SER A 269 -4.39 -12.20 2.58
N TYR A 270 -3.75 -11.04 2.45
CA TYR A 270 -3.35 -10.51 1.15
C TYR A 270 -2.59 -11.55 0.29
N SER A 271 -1.75 -12.37 0.91
CA SER A 271 -0.91 -13.34 0.19
C SER A 271 -1.67 -14.57 -0.29
N ASP A 272 -2.84 -14.86 0.28
CA ASP A 272 -3.56 -16.11 0.06
C ASP A 272 -4.79 -15.94 -0.86
N ILE A 273 -5.26 -14.70 -1.08
CA ILE A 273 -6.38 -14.42 -2.00
C ILE A 273 -5.95 -14.57 -3.48
N VAL A 274 -6.71 -15.36 -4.25
CA VAL A 274 -6.39 -15.69 -5.65
C VAL A 274 -7.27 -14.92 -6.65
N LEU A 275 -6.88 -14.95 -7.94
CA LEU A 275 -7.60 -14.30 -9.04
C LEU A 275 -9.12 -14.59 -9.04
N GLY A 276 -9.52 -15.84 -8.82
CA GLY A 276 -10.93 -16.24 -8.83
C GLY A 276 -11.76 -15.52 -7.76
N ASP A 277 -11.22 -15.39 -6.55
CA ASP A 277 -11.90 -14.74 -5.43
C ASP A 277 -12.11 -13.25 -5.70
N LEU A 278 -11.06 -12.58 -6.19
CA LEU A 278 -11.10 -11.16 -6.54
C LEU A 278 -12.13 -10.87 -7.63
N VAL A 279 -12.16 -11.69 -8.68
CA VAL A 279 -13.14 -11.54 -9.77
C VAL A 279 -14.56 -11.78 -9.27
N ASN A 280 -14.78 -12.75 -8.38
CA ASN A 280 -16.11 -13.01 -7.82
C ASN A 280 -16.63 -11.83 -6.98
N ILE A 281 -15.74 -11.15 -6.23
CA ILE A 281 -16.08 -9.91 -5.52
C ILE A 281 -16.50 -8.84 -6.53
N LEU A 282 -15.67 -8.58 -7.53
CA LEU A 282 -15.88 -7.48 -8.47
C LEU A 282 -17.09 -7.70 -9.39
N LYS A 283 -17.39 -8.93 -9.80
CA LYS A 283 -18.52 -9.25 -10.69
C LYS A 283 -19.88 -8.71 -10.21
N LYS A 284 -20.04 -8.47 -8.91
CA LYS A 284 -21.26 -7.89 -8.30
C LYS A 284 -21.60 -6.51 -8.86
N ILE A 285 -20.59 -5.75 -9.28
CA ILE A 285 -20.72 -4.35 -9.71
C ILE A 285 -20.36 -4.14 -11.18
N LYS A 286 -20.03 -5.22 -11.90
CA LYS A 286 -19.57 -5.14 -13.29
C LYS A 286 -20.72 -5.25 -14.28
N THR A 287 -20.61 -4.50 -15.37
CA THR A 287 -21.44 -4.69 -16.55
C THR A 287 -21.16 -6.05 -17.19
N ASP A 288 -22.06 -6.53 -18.05
CA ASP A 288 -21.87 -7.84 -18.68
C ASP A 288 -20.64 -7.90 -19.59
N ASP A 289 -20.29 -6.79 -20.26
CA ASP A 289 -19.08 -6.68 -21.07
C ASP A 289 -17.80 -6.75 -20.21
N GLU A 290 -17.80 -6.08 -19.05
CA GLU A 290 -16.70 -6.17 -18.10
C GLU A 290 -16.60 -7.58 -17.49
N LYS A 291 -17.73 -8.22 -17.16
CA LYS A 291 -17.74 -9.62 -16.69
C LYS A 291 -17.16 -10.56 -17.74
N GLN A 292 -17.50 -10.38 -19.01
CA GLN A 292 -16.93 -11.15 -20.12
C GLN A 292 -15.42 -10.94 -20.23
N THR A 293 -14.96 -9.69 -20.07
CA THR A 293 -13.52 -9.36 -20.04
C THR A 293 -12.80 -10.08 -18.90
N LEU A 294 -13.34 -10.02 -17.68
CA LEU A 294 -12.77 -10.73 -16.52
C LEU A 294 -12.76 -12.26 -16.73
N ASN A 295 -13.84 -12.82 -17.27
CA ASN A 295 -13.91 -14.25 -17.60
C ASN A 295 -12.88 -14.65 -18.66
N LYS A 296 -12.65 -13.81 -19.67
CA LYS A 296 -11.61 -14.01 -20.68
C LYS A 296 -10.23 -14.06 -20.03
N ILE A 297 -9.92 -13.14 -19.12
CA ILE A 297 -8.65 -13.10 -18.39
C ILE A 297 -8.46 -14.36 -17.54
N ILE A 298 -9.47 -14.79 -16.78
CA ILE A 298 -9.41 -16.04 -16.00
C ILE A 298 -9.14 -17.23 -16.92
N ARG A 299 -9.91 -17.36 -18.00
CA ARG A 299 -9.76 -18.46 -18.94
C ARG A 299 -8.34 -18.52 -19.47
N LEU A 300 -7.84 -17.42 -20.04
CA LEU A 300 -6.48 -17.35 -20.59
C LEU A 300 -5.42 -17.65 -19.51
N SER A 301 -5.56 -17.09 -18.31
CA SER A 301 -4.63 -17.34 -17.20
C SER A 301 -4.57 -18.81 -16.81
N ASN A 302 -5.70 -19.52 -16.84
CA ASN A 302 -5.75 -20.95 -16.54
C ASN A 302 -5.19 -21.80 -17.69
N GLU A 303 -5.42 -21.41 -18.95
CA GLU A 303 -4.84 -22.11 -20.11
C GLU A 303 -3.33 -21.94 -20.25
N LEU A 304 -2.80 -20.84 -19.71
CA LEU A 304 -1.38 -20.52 -19.74
C LEU A 304 -0.64 -20.97 -18.47
N SER A 305 -1.34 -21.67 -17.57
CA SER A 305 -0.72 -22.31 -16.41
C SER A 305 0.07 -23.54 -16.87
N HIS A 306 1.24 -23.74 -16.25
CA HIS A 306 2.14 -24.86 -16.53
C HIS A 306 1.42 -26.22 -16.44
N ASP A 307 0.51 -26.38 -15.48
CA ASP A 307 -0.21 -27.65 -15.25
C ASP A 307 -1.54 -27.76 -16.02
N SER A 308 -1.79 -26.90 -17.00
CA SER A 308 -3.08 -26.89 -17.72
C SER A 308 -3.24 -28.03 -18.73
N GLY A 309 -2.13 -28.64 -19.17
CA GLY A 309 -2.09 -29.61 -20.27
C GLY A 309 -2.46 -29.02 -21.63
N LYS A 310 -2.60 -27.69 -21.74
CA LYS A 310 -2.92 -26.99 -22.99
C LYS A 310 -1.66 -26.40 -23.59
N LYS A 311 -1.60 -26.43 -24.93
CA LYS A 311 -0.53 -25.77 -25.68
C LYS A 311 -0.48 -24.28 -25.35
N VAL A 312 0.66 -23.82 -24.89
CA VAL A 312 0.96 -22.40 -24.67
C VAL A 312 1.58 -21.82 -25.92
N THR A 313 1.12 -20.62 -26.31
CA THR A 313 1.64 -19.92 -27.47
C THR A 313 1.84 -18.45 -27.15
N LYS A 314 2.78 -17.82 -27.86
CA LYS A 314 3.09 -16.40 -27.72
C LYS A 314 1.85 -15.53 -27.94
N GLU A 315 0.99 -15.88 -28.89
CA GLU A 315 -0.24 -15.15 -29.19
C GLU A 315 -1.22 -15.16 -28.02
N LYS A 316 -1.36 -16.29 -27.32
CA LYS A 316 -2.23 -16.37 -26.12
C LYS A 316 -1.70 -15.52 -24.98
N VAL A 317 -0.39 -15.52 -24.76
CA VAL A 317 0.25 -14.66 -23.74
C VAL A 317 0.06 -13.18 -24.09
N GLN A 318 0.20 -12.82 -25.36
CA GLN A 318 -0.05 -11.46 -25.86
C GLN A 318 -1.52 -11.05 -25.72
N ASP A 319 -2.47 -11.95 -25.98
CA ASP A 319 -3.90 -11.68 -25.81
C ASP A 319 -4.26 -11.45 -24.33
N LEU A 320 -3.69 -12.24 -23.41
CA LEU A 320 -3.83 -12.02 -21.97
C LEU A 320 -3.28 -10.64 -21.58
N LEU A 321 -2.06 -10.32 -22.04
CA LEU A 321 -1.40 -9.05 -21.77
C LEU A 321 -2.23 -7.86 -22.26
N LEU A 322 -2.66 -7.88 -23.51
CA LEU A 322 -3.45 -6.79 -24.11
C LEU A 322 -4.77 -6.59 -23.38
N THR A 323 -5.47 -7.69 -23.09
CA THR A 323 -6.76 -7.63 -22.36
C THR A 323 -6.57 -6.97 -20.99
N MET A 324 -5.51 -7.31 -20.27
CA MET A 324 -5.20 -6.70 -18.97
C MET A 324 -4.75 -5.25 -19.05
N VAL A 325 -3.96 -4.88 -20.07
CA VAL A 325 -3.55 -3.49 -20.29
C VAL A 325 -4.79 -2.61 -20.51
N ASN A 326 -5.73 -3.07 -21.34
CA ASN A 326 -6.97 -2.34 -21.61
C ASN A 326 -7.84 -2.22 -20.36
N TYR A 327 -7.96 -3.30 -19.58
CA TYR A 327 -8.69 -3.27 -18.32
C TYR A 327 -8.07 -2.28 -17.31
N THR A 328 -6.75 -2.34 -17.11
CA THR A 328 -6.03 -1.43 -16.21
C THR A 328 -6.13 0.03 -16.68
N ALA A 329 -6.13 0.26 -17.99
CA ALA A 329 -6.31 1.60 -18.57
C ALA A 329 -7.72 2.14 -18.27
N ALA A 330 -8.76 1.32 -18.38
CA ALA A 330 -10.13 1.71 -18.03
C ALA A 330 -10.24 2.09 -16.53
N LEU A 331 -9.64 1.29 -15.64
CA LEU A 331 -9.57 1.64 -14.21
C LEU A 331 -8.83 2.94 -13.96
N THR A 332 -7.73 3.18 -14.69
CA THR A 332 -7.00 4.45 -14.58
C THR A 332 -7.91 5.63 -14.93
N GLN A 333 -8.77 5.52 -15.95
CA GLN A 333 -9.74 6.57 -16.30
C GLN A 333 -10.79 6.78 -15.20
N LEU A 334 -11.25 5.69 -14.57
CA LEU A 334 -12.24 5.74 -13.49
C LEU A 334 -11.75 6.57 -12.28
N VAL A 335 -10.46 6.47 -11.96
CA VAL A 335 -9.87 7.13 -10.78
C VAL A 335 -9.45 8.57 -11.03
N LYS A 336 -9.34 9.01 -12.31
CA LYS A 336 -8.71 10.29 -12.68
C LYS A 336 -9.19 11.46 -11.80
N ILE A 337 -8.19 12.25 -11.38
CA ILE A 337 -8.31 13.42 -10.52
C ILE A 337 -8.79 14.62 -11.31
#